data_AF-A0A957MS65-F1
#
_entry.id   AF-A0A957MS65-F1
#
_cell.length_a   1.000
_cell.length_b   1.000
_cell.length_c   1.000
_cell.angle_alpha   90.00
_cell.angle_beta   90.00
_cell.angle_gamma   90.00
#
_symmetry.space_group_name_H-M   'P 1'
#
loop_
_entity.id
_entity.type
_entity.pdbx_description
1 polymer ?
#
loop_
_entity_poly.entity_id
_entity_poly.type
_entity_poly.pdbx_seq_one_letter_code
_entity_poly.pdbx_strand_id
1 'polypeptide(L)' 'AVMGWPATEAEYLAAAQVIPDDVVRSLMAVGTSDECVAKVQEYIDAGVTCPILYPMMDDIKPVVDAFAAAYSL' A
#
# COMPACT_ATOMS: atom_id res chain seq x y z
N ALA A 1 14.39 -6.86 21.12
CA ALA A 1 13.34 -6.23 20.29
C ALA A 1 14.03 -5.30 19.31
N VAL A 2 13.67 -5.33 18.02
CA VAL A 2 14.29 -4.45 16.98
C VAL A 2 13.80 -3.00 17.11
N MET A 3 12.70 -2.79 17.82
CA MET A 3 12.10 -1.48 18.11
C MET A 3 11.47 -1.47 19.51
N GLY A 4 11.49 -0.32 20.18
CA GLY A 4 10.74 -0.03 21.41
C GLY A 4 9.64 1.00 21.18
N TRP A 5 8.88 1.34 22.23
CA TRP A 5 7.94 2.46 22.20
C TRP A 5 8.33 3.52 23.24
N PRO A 6 8.36 4.83 22.89
CA PRO A 6 8.18 5.38 21.54
C PRO A 6 9.41 5.13 20.65
N ALA A 7 9.19 4.73 19.41
CA ALA A 7 10.26 4.43 18.45
C ALA A 7 10.82 5.71 17.81
N THR A 8 12.14 5.72 17.61
CA THR A 8 12.86 6.71 16.81
C THR A 8 12.79 6.37 15.32
N GLU A 9 13.04 7.37 14.45
CA GLU A 9 13.12 7.17 12.99
C GLU A 9 14.15 6.10 12.60
N ALA A 10 15.31 6.10 13.27
CA ALA A 10 16.35 5.11 13.04
C ALA A 10 15.89 3.68 13.37
N GLU A 11 15.07 3.50 14.42
CA GLU A 11 14.48 2.21 14.77
C GLU A 11 13.44 1.76 13.73
N TYR A 12 12.64 2.68 13.16
CA TYR A 12 11.74 2.34 12.06
C TYR A 12 12.49 1.85 10.82
N LEU A 13 13.56 2.55 10.44
CA LEU A 13 14.38 2.15 9.28
C LEU A 13 15.06 0.80 9.50
N ALA A 14 15.59 0.55 10.70
CA ALA A 14 16.20 -0.74 11.04
C ALA A 14 15.18 -1.89 11.05
N ALA A 15 13.98 -1.64 11.58
CA ALA A 15 12.89 -2.61 11.56
C ALA A 15 12.41 -2.90 10.14
N ALA A 16 12.32 -1.89 9.27
CA ALA A 16 11.88 -2.07 7.88
C ALA A 16 12.75 -3.05 7.09
N GLN A 17 14.06 -3.14 7.39
CA GLN A 17 14.98 -4.06 6.72
C GLN A 17 14.73 -5.55 7.03
N VAL A 18 14.03 -5.85 8.12
CA VAL A 18 13.75 -7.24 8.52
C VAL A 18 12.31 -7.66 8.23
N ILE A 19 11.47 -6.76 7.71
CA ILE A 19 10.10 -7.07 7.32
C ILE A 19 10.14 -7.81 5.97
N PRO A 20 9.65 -9.05 5.90
CA PRO A 20 9.56 -9.76 4.63
C PRO A 20 8.60 -9.09 3.65
N ASP A 21 8.97 -9.09 2.37
CA ASP A 21 8.20 -8.52 1.25
C ASP A 21 6.77 -9.08 1.14
N ASP A 22 6.58 -10.37 1.42
CA ASP A 22 5.28 -11.05 1.37
C ASP A 22 4.33 -10.53 2.45
N VAL A 23 4.86 -10.19 3.63
CA VAL A 23 4.07 -9.56 4.70
C VAL A 23 3.51 -8.23 4.22
N VAL A 24 4.33 -7.38 3.59
CA VAL A 24 3.87 -6.09 3.06
C VAL A 24 2.81 -6.27 1.98
N ARG A 25 3.05 -7.16 1.01
CA ARG A 25 2.11 -7.45 -0.08
C ARG A 25 0.81 -8.11 0.38
N SER A 26 0.82 -8.80 1.52
CA SER A 26 -0.38 -9.41 2.11
C SER A 26 -1.32 -8.37 2.75
N LEU A 27 -0.77 -7.24 3.22
CA LEU A 27 -1.51 -6.23 3.98
C LEU A 27 -1.86 -5.00 3.16
N MET A 28 -1.03 -4.64 2.18
CA MET A 28 -1.12 -3.37 1.49
C MET A 28 -1.12 -3.55 -0.04
N ALA A 29 -1.83 -2.65 -0.73
CA ALA A 29 -1.66 -2.45 -2.16
C ALA A 29 -0.37 -1.63 -2.37
N VAL A 30 0.71 -2.31 -2.75
CA VAL A 30 2.05 -1.72 -2.89
C VAL A 30 2.72 -2.20 -4.17
N GLY A 31 3.57 -1.36 -4.74
CA GLY A 31 4.29 -1.64 -5.98
C GLY A 31 3.91 -0.66 -7.08
N THR A 32 3.82 -1.17 -8.30
CA THR A 32 3.38 -0.43 -9.48
C THR A 32 1.89 -0.10 -9.42
N SER A 33 1.45 0.87 -10.22
CA SER A 33 0.03 1.23 -10.30
C SER A 33 -0.86 0.04 -10.67
N ASP A 34 -0.41 -0.82 -11.60
CA ASP A 34 -1.17 -1.99 -12.03
C ASP A 34 -1.30 -3.04 -10.91
N GLU A 35 -0.23 -3.28 -10.15
CA GLU A 35 -0.27 -4.15 -8.97
C GLU A 35 -1.22 -3.62 -7.90
N CYS A 36 -1.22 -2.30 -7.68
CA CYS A 36 -2.12 -1.65 -6.73
C CYS A 36 -3.58 -1.78 -7.15
N VAL A 37 -3.89 -1.57 -8.44
CA VAL A 37 -5.24 -1.73 -8.99
C VAL A 37 -5.70 -3.19 -8.86
N ALA A 38 -4.85 -4.15 -9.23
CA ALA A 38 -5.16 -5.57 -9.11
C ALA A 38 -5.44 -5.96 -7.65
N LYS A 39 -4.64 -5.47 -6.70
CA LYS A 39 -4.84 -5.74 -5.26
C LYS A 39 -6.13 -5.15 -4.73
N VAL A 40 -6.50 -3.95 -5.15
CA VAL A 40 -7.79 -3.35 -4.78
C VAL A 40 -8.96 -4.14 -5.36
N GLN A 41 -8.83 -4.67 -6.58
CA GLN A 41 -9.84 -5.55 -7.17
C GLN A 41 -10.01 -6.83 -6.33
N GLU A 42 -8.92 -7.44 -5.84
CA GLU A 42 -9.01 -8.58 -4.91
C GLU A 42 -9.82 -8.25 -3.65
N TYR A 43 -9.65 -7.04 -3.11
CA TYR A 43 -10.42 -6.59 -1.94
C TYR A 43 -11.91 -6.41 -2.25
N ILE A 44 -12.23 -5.86 -3.42
CA ILE A 44 -13.61 -5.70 -3.88
C ILE A 44 -14.26 -7.07 -4.09
N ASP A 45 -13.55 -8.01 -4.73
CA ASP A 45 -14.02 -9.37 -4.95
C ASP A 45 -14.25 -10.12 -3.62
N ALA A 46 -13.48 -9.78 -2.58
CA ALA A 46 -13.68 -10.27 -1.21
C ALA A 46 -14.83 -9.59 -0.45
N GLY A 47 -15.52 -8.61 -1.06
CA GLY A 47 -16.71 -7.96 -0.52
C GLY A 47 -16.48 -6.55 0.04
N VAL A 48 -15.31 -5.94 -0.16
CA VAL A 48 -15.10 -4.52 0.18
C VAL A 48 -15.91 -3.63 -0.76
N THR A 49 -16.73 -2.75 -0.19
CA THR A 49 -17.65 -1.90 -0.97
C THR A 49 -17.13 -0.48 -1.19
N CYS A 50 -16.17 -0.01 -0.39
CA CYS A 50 -15.60 1.33 -0.50
C CYS A 50 -14.12 1.32 -0.09
N PRO A 51 -13.20 0.98 -1.02
CA PRO A 51 -11.77 1.06 -0.77
C PRO A 51 -11.34 2.51 -0.60
N ILE A 52 -10.62 2.82 0.50
CA ILE A 52 -10.02 4.14 0.73
C ILE A 52 -8.55 4.09 0.31
N LEU A 53 -8.19 4.87 -0.69
CA LEU A 53 -6.82 4.99 -1.15
C LEU A 53 -6.08 6.03 -0.30
N TYR A 54 -5.06 5.59 0.43
CA TYR A 54 -4.17 6.48 1.18
C TYR A 54 -2.73 6.35 0.66
N PRO A 55 -2.36 7.13 -0.36
CA PRO A 55 -1.07 7.03 -1.00
C PRO A 55 0.02 7.68 -0.14
N MET A 56 1.13 6.96 0.04
CA MET A 56 2.29 7.37 0.84
C MET A 56 3.37 8.07 -0.02
N MET A 57 2.93 8.87 -1.01
CA MET A 57 3.81 9.55 -1.98
C MET A 57 3.46 11.03 -2.08
N ASP A 58 4.45 11.86 -2.45
CA ASP A 58 4.27 13.31 -2.54
C ASP A 58 3.31 13.73 -3.67
N ASP A 59 3.35 13.04 -4.81
CA ASP A 59 2.45 13.29 -5.95
C ASP A 59 1.39 12.19 -6.07
N ILE A 60 0.13 12.54 -5.86
CA ILE A 60 -0.98 11.59 -5.94
C ILE A 60 -1.49 11.34 -7.37
N LYS A 61 -1.14 12.18 -8.35
CA LYS A 61 -1.71 12.09 -9.71
C LYS A 61 -1.56 10.71 -10.35
N PRO A 62 -0.40 10.02 -10.29
CA PRO A 62 -0.25 8.70 -10.90
C PRO A 62 -1.22 7.66 -10.33
N VAL A 63 -1.60 7.79 -9.05
CA VAL A 63 -2.58 6.92 -8.40
C VAL A 63 -3.96 7.26 -8.92
N VAL A 64 -4.34 8.54 -8.98
CA VAL A 64 -5.65 8.95 -9.51
C VAL A 64 -5.82 8.52 -10.96
N ASP A 65 -4.82 8.77 -11.81
CA ASP A 65 -4.88 8.45 -13.24
C ASP A 65 -4.99 6.94 -13.48
N ALA A 66 -4.24 6.13 -12.71
CA ALA A 66 -4.30 4.68 -12.82
C ALA A 66 -5.68 4.13 -12.44
N PHE A 67 -6.25 4.61 -11.34
CA PHE A 67 -7.58 4.17 -10.90
C PHE A 67 -8.69 4.73 -11.81
N ALA A 68 -8.56 5.96 -12.32
CA ALA A 68 -9.51 6.50 -13.30
C ALA A 68 -9.52 5.66 -14.59
N ALA A 69 -8.35 5.30 -15.11
CA ALA A 69 -8.22 4.44 -16.28
C ALA A 69 -8.79 3.03 -16.02
N ALA A 70 -8.48 2.42 -14.88
CA ALA A 70 -8.91 1.06 -14.54
C ALA A 70 -10.44 0.93 -14.39
N TYR A 71 -11.08 1.93 -13.78
CA TYR A 71 -12.53 1.92 -13.53
C TYR A 71 -13.32 2.70 -14.60
N SER A 72 -12.66 3.20 -15.65
CA SER A 72 -13.27 4.00 -16.71
C SER A 72 -14.09 5.20 -16.19
N LEU A 73 -13.53 5.90 -15.19
CA LEU A 73 -14.13 7.06 -14.52
C LEU A 73 -13.93 8.36 -15.29
#